data_AF-A0A382SK01-F1
#
_entry.id   AF-A0A382SK01-F1
#
_cell.length_a   1.000
_cell.length_b   1.000
_cell.length_c   1.000
_cell.angle_alpha   90.00
_cell.angle_beta   90.00
_cell.angle_gamma   90.00
#
_symmetry.space_group_name_H-M   'P 1'
#
loop_
_entity.id
_entity.type
_entity.pdbx_description
1 polymer ?
#
loop_
_entity_poly.entity_id
_entity_poly.type
_entity_poly.pdbx_seq_one_letter_code
_entity_poly.pdbx_strand_id
1 'polypeptide(L)' 'MSELSSSGDWTHLSDAVLCFGHFNTIHPGHVRYFRTANQYDGPLVVAIDGDRQIPEEERNR' A
#
# COMPACT_ATOMS: atom_id res chain seq x y z
N MET A 1 10.82 -4.62 12.48
CA MET A 1 10.81 -4.45 11.01
C MET A 1 11.25 -5.77 10.41
N SER A 2 10.31 -6.60 9.95
CA SER A 2 10.67 -7.89 9.34
C SER A 2 11.18 -7.60 7.93
N GLU A 3 12.43 -7.93 7.67
CA GLU A 3 13.04 -7.83 6.35
C GLU A 3 12.27 -8.71 5.36
N LEU A 4 11.84 -8.12 4.25
CA LEU A 4 11.19 -8.81 3.16
C LEU A 4 12.27 -9.54 2.35
N SER A 5 12.78 -10.68 2.82
CA SER A 5 13.69 -11.50 2.02
C SER A 5 12.89 -12.29 0.99
N SER A 6 12.60 -11.68 -0.16
CA SER A 6 12.08 -12.43 -1.32
C SER A 6 13.13 -12.42 -2.43
N SER A 7 13.62 -13.62 -2.73
CA SER A 7 14.48 -13.94 -3.86
C SER A 7 13.66 -13.98 -5.16
N GLY A 8 12.98 -12.88 -5.46
CA GLY A 8 12.22 -12.68 -6.70
C GLY A 8 12.97 -11.75 -7.65
N ASP A 9 12.78 -11.92 -8.95
CA ASP A 9 13.23 -10.95 -9.94
C ASP A 9 12.42 -9.64 -9.78
N TRP A 10 13.00 -8.65 -9.10
CA TRP A 10 12.38 -7.35 -8.81
C TRP A 10 12.54 -6.33 -9.94
N THR A 11 13.13 -6.71 -11.07
CA THR A 11 13.33 -5.79 -12.20
C THR A 11 12.01 -5.21 -12.70
N HIS A 12 10.91 -5.97 -12.60
CA HIS A 12 9.58 -5.48 -12.96
C HIS A 12 9.02 -4.39 -12.03
N LEU A 13 9.62 -4.17 -10.85
CA LEU A 13 9.29 -3.08 -9.93
C LEU A 13 10.26 -1.89 -10.03
N SER A 14 11.15 -1.86 -11.03
CA SER A 14 11.92 -0.66 -11.33
C SER A 14 10.97 0.51 -11.54
N ASP A 15 11.27 1.66 -10.91
CA ASP A 15 10.46 2.88 -10.97
C ASP A 15 9.03 2.72 -10.42
N ALA A 16 8.81 1.74 -9.52
CA ALA A 16 7.52 1.56 -8.88
C ALA A 16 7.04 2.82 -8.14
N VAL A 17 5.76 3.13 -8.32
CA VAL A 17 5.07 4.19 -7.61
C VAL A 17 4.39 3.58 -6.40
N LEU A 18 4.71 4.08 -5.20
CA LEU A 18 4.19 3.51 -3.95
C LEU A 18 3.05 4.35 -3.37
N CYS A 19 1.92 3.71 -3.13
CA CYS A 19 0.88 4.19 -2.22
C CYS A 19 0.88 3.34 -0.94
N PHE A 20 0.64 3.93 0.22
CA PHE A 20 0.51 3.19 1.47
C PHE A 20 -0.61 3.74 2.36
N GLY A 21 -1.22 2.86 3.15
CA GLY A 21 -2.28 3.21 4.10
C GLY A 21 -3.13 2.01 4.48
N HIS A 22 -4.05 2.19 5.42
CA HIS A 22 -4.96 1.13 5.87
C HIS A 22 -5.99 0.75 4.80
N PHE A 23 -6.57 1.75 4.12
CA PHE A 23 -7.58 1.57 3.08
C PHE A 23 -8.82 0.72 3.47
N ASN A 24 -9.08 0.54 4.77
CA ASN A 24 -10.19 -0.27 5.33
C ASN A 24 -11.56 0.05 4.69
N THR A 25 -11.82 1.33 4.40
CA THR A 25 -12.94 1.77 3.56
C THR A 25 -12.41 2.60 2.40
N ILE A 26 -12.70 2.17 1.17
CA ILE A 26 -12.35 2.94 -0.02
C ILE A 26 -13.38 4.05 -0.21
N HIS A 27 -12.91 5.30 -0.22
CA HIS A 27 -13.73 6.49 -0.48
C HIS A 27 -13.06 7.36 -1.57
N PRO A 28 -13.75 8.40 -2.10
CA PRO A 28 -13.23 9.19 -3.23
C PRO A 28 -11.85 9.82 -3.00
N GLY A 29 -11.42 10.01 -1.75
CA GLY A 29 -10.07 10.46 -1.41
C GLY A 29 -8.99 9.47 -1.85
N HIS A 30 -9.17 8.18 -1.55
CA HIS A 30 -8.24 7.11 -1.98
C HIS A 30 -8.25 6.93 -3.50
N VAL A 31 -9.42 7.04 -4.14
CA VAL A 31 -9.50 6.97 -5.60
C VAL A 31 -8.70 8.10 -6.26
N ARG A 32 -8.79 9.33 -5.74
CA ARG A 32 -7.94 10.44 -6.20
C ARG A 32 -6.47 10.18 -5.95
N TYR A 33 -6.12 9.66 -4.77
CA TYR A 33 -4.73 9.33 -4.44
C TYR A 33 -4.14 8.31 -5.42
N PHE A 34 -4.83 7.20 -5.66
CA PHE A 34 -4.42 6.19 -6.64
C PHE A 34 -4.39 6.74 -8.07
N ARG A 35 -5.36 7.58 -8.46
CA ARG A 35 -5.37 8.21 -9.78
C ARG A 35 -4.17 9.12 -9.99
N THR A 36 -3.79 9.92 -8.99
CA THR A 36 -2.58 10.75 -9.06
C THR A 36 -1.33 9.87 -9.12
N ALA A 37 -1.24 8.80 -8.34
CA ALA A 37 -0.11 7.87 -8.39
C ALA A 37 0.00 7.17 -9.76
N ASN A 38 -1.14 6.80 -10.36
CA ASN A 38 -1.21 6.18 -11.67
C ASN A 38 -0.95 7.15 -12.85
N GLN A 39 -0.63 8.42 -12.58
CA GLN A 39 -0.15 9.36 -13.61
C GLN A 39 1.36 9.31 -13.81
N TYR A 40 2.09 8.70 -12.88
CA TYR A 40 3.53 8.51 -12.99
C TYR A 40 3.84 7.21 -13.76
N ASP A 41 5.01 7.18 -14.41
CA ASP A 41 5.51 5.98 -15.08
C ASP A 41 5.88 4.90 -14.05
N GLY A 42 5.81 3.64 -14.47
CA GLY A 42 6.13 2.48 -13.64
C GLY A 42 4.91 1.82 -12.98
N PRO A 43 5.12 0.66 -12.35
CA PRO A 43 4.03 -0.08 -11.72
C PRO A 43 3.55 0.60 -10.43
N LEU A 44 2.23 0.75 -10.29
CA LEU A 44 1.62 1.20 -9.04
C LEU A 44 1.57 0.04 -8.04
N VAL A 45 2.29 0.18 -6.93
CA VAL A 45 2.28 -0.74 -5.79
C VAL A 45 1.51 -0.09 -4.64
N VAL A 46 0.53 -0.81 -4.08
CA VAL A 46 -0.25 -0.34 -2.93
C VAL A 46 0.05 -1.21 -1.72
N ALA A 47 0.77 -0.65 -0.75
CA ALA A 47 1.04 -1.28 0.53
C ALA A 47 -0.15 -1.08 1.48
N ILE A 48 -0.76 -2.19 1.91
CA ILE A 48 -1.85 -2.18 2.87
C ILE A 48 -1.27 -2.30 4.27
N ASP A 49 -1.47 -1.29 5.10
CA ASP A 49 -1.14 -1.37 6.52
C ASP A 49 -2.28 -2.08 7.27
N GLY A 50 -1.95 -3.20 7.90
CA GLY A 50 -2.93 -3.98 8.66
C GLY A 50 -3.27 -3.32 9.99
N ASP A 51 -4.15 -3.97 10.75
CA ASP A 51 -4.69 -3.40 12.00
C ASP A 51 -3.73 -3.48 13.19
N ARG A 52 -2.43 -3.71 12.95
CA ARG A 52 -1.43 -3.80 14.02
C ARG A 52 -1.23 -2.48 14.76
N GLN A 53 -1.58 -1.36 14.13
CA GLN A 53 -1.56 -0.04 14.76
C GLN A 53 -2.86 0.30 15.51
N ILE A 54 -3.91 -0.51 15.33
CA ILE A 54 -5.20 -0.33 15.99
C ILE A 54 -5.12 -0.99 17.38
N PRO A 55 -5.47 -0.28 18.48
CA PRO A 55 -5.53 -0.86 19.82
C PRO A 55 -6.36 -2.14 19.85
N GLU A 56 -5.95 -3.12 20.65
CA GLU A 56 -6.60 -4.44 20.73
C GLU A 56 -8.10 -4.39 21.00
N GLU A 57 -8.50 -3.41 21.81
CA GLU A 57 -9.87 -3.14 22.22
C GLU A 57 -10.77 -2.71 21.06
N GLU A 58 -10.19 -2.08 20.04
CA GLU A 58 -10.87 -1.54 18.87
C GLU A 58 -10.80 -2.52 17.67
N ARG A 59 -9.81 -3.42 17.66
CA ARG A 59 -9.59 -4.43 16.60
C ARG A 59 -10.62 -5.57 16.58
N ASN A 60 -11.26 -5.86 17.71
CA ASN A 60 -12.19 -6.99 17.87
C ASN A 60 -13.67 -6.56 17.98
N ARG A 61 -13.99 -5.31 17.63
CA ARG A 61 -15.37 -4.79 17.60
C ARG A 61 -16.05 -5.00 16.27
#